data_AF-A0A409WDH8-F1
#
_entry.id   AF-A0A409WDH8-F1
#
_cell.length_a   1.000
_cell.length_b   1.000
_cell.length_c   1.000
_cell.angle_alpha   90.00
_cell.angle_beta   90.00
_cell.angle_gamma   90.00
#
_symmetry.space_group_name_H-M   'P 1'
#
loop_
_entity.id
_entity.type
_entity.pdbx_description
1 polymer ?
#
loop_
_entity_poly.entity_id
_entity_poly.type
_entity_poly.pdbx_seq_one_letter_code
_entity_poly.pdbx_strand_id
1 'polypeptide(L)'
;MTSSGKVPWELEDIRACNHDIWQYFLATDRSQFQAAPGYGNGYQPTLNSPLRFIDRHLSPELTLKRVVLVDSLAHDLDDAIRPEFWNFLKDNDIFPPKYELPAVGNRSMSSVNEPRSLRRNYHSQIGRFAEVFASKLYVHPNQTSGESVFGLLDYSTTSQYLHEANLFILTDASEEDFGDFNLEKEVAEKVEPSTTAKLKHLRDKYEGLASFHFLPPCPASERIITEVALFKPEDWLASAVESPITLPTRMDCKPLDSPAAWWSRYGSYGQPQAKVQVEPKSAANRKKTVWIPPHCSRRNANYKPETSHFLQRAWCRAVENDATFTIIHDGNQERIGIRQRSTNTLFVSSVISPLETGYMRLHFSLYAAIVKDALERTRVPGPEVTENGGRKRKQVDALPTQRRSKRLKGEAAAGHSLESLFNEIASRGHTLLVSFNFGAYRSPAPSAFLRTLPSCHPDFISQPFPRPKANAIRHLSKCLHFIANEKIGHGATGTVHRGTIQLWTDSGATVEENAVIKIPLGTICTPSGHLSDNKEPYAYRVPEEYHKYETIFKGGVKFGVPKVHGVFQDVETGTVALL
;
A
#
# COMPACT_ATOMS: atom_id res chain seq x y z
N MET A 1 8.36 -48.41 -3.93
CA MET A 1 6.98 -48.86 -4.19
C MET A 1 6.11 -47.62 -4.34
N THR A 2 5.90 -47.21 -5.58
CA THR A 2 5.07 -46.05 -5.96
C THR A 2 3.63 -46.52 -6.07
N SER A 3 2.81 -46.25 -5.06
CA SER A 3 1.35 -46.31 -5.23
C SER A 3 0.93 -45.12 -6.08
N SER A 4 0.77 -45.32 -7.39
CA SER A 4 -0.03 -44.43 -8.21
C SER A 4 -1.47 -44.54 -7.73
N GLY A 5 -1.83 -43.75 -6.72
CA GLY A 5 -3.21 -43.59 -6.32
C GLY A 5 -4.00 -43.12 -7.53
N LYS A 6 -4.99 -43.92 -7.96
CA LYS A 6 -5.99 -43.49 -8.94
C LYS A 6 -6.54 -42.15 -8.47
N VAL A 7 -6.52 -41.15 -9.34
CA VAL A 7 -7.24 -39.89 -9.11
C VAL A 7 -8.72 -40.26 -8.89
N PRO A 8 -9.33 -40.04 -7.71
CA PRO A 8 -10.63 -40.63 -7.37
C PRO A 8 -11.85 -40.09 -8.16
N TRP A 9 -11.66 -39.32 -9.23
CA TRP A 9 -12.68 -38.47 -9.80
C TRP A 9 -12.73 -38.66 -11.32
N GLU A 10 -13.39 -39.72 -11.77
CA GLU A 10 -13.69 -39.96 -13.18
C GLU A 10 -14.72 -38.94 -13.70
N LEU A 11 -14.67 -38.63 -15.00
CA LEU A 11 -15.49 -37.62 -15.69
C LEU A 11 -17.02 -37.79 -15.55
N GLU A 12 -17.49 -38.91 -15.01
CA GLU A 12 -18.89 -39.33 -15.02
C GLU A 12 -19.83 -38.38 -14.27
N ASP A 13 -19.31 -37.54 -13.38
CA ASP A 13 -20.09 -36.61 -12.54
C ASP A 13 -20.14 -35.15 -13.03
N ILE A 14 -19.43 -34.79 -14.10
CA ILE A 14 -19.44 -33.41 -14.63
C ILE A 14 -20.56 -33.27 -15.66
N ARG A 15 -21.45 -32.28 -15.47
CA ARG A 15 -22.51 -32.00 -16.44
C ARG A 15 -21.92 -31.73 -17.82
N ALA A 16 -22.57 -32.25 -18.86
CA ALA A 16 -22.06 -32.17 -20.25
C ALA A 16 -21.78 -30.73 -20.71
N CYS A 17 -22.57 -29.75 -20.25
CA CYS A 17 -22.38 -28.33 -20.55
C CYS A 17 -21.08 -27.74 -19.98
N ASN A 18 -20.48 -28.39 -18.97
CA ASN A 18 -19.24 -27.95 -18.34
C ASN A 18 -18.00 -28.70 -18.84
N HIS A 19 -18.15 -29.60 -19.80
CA HIS A 19 -17.05 -30.40 -20.34
C HIS A 19 -15.93 -29.53 -20.93
N ASP A 20 -16.27 -28.49 -21.69
CA ASP A 20 -15.27 -27.60 -22.29
C ASP A 20 -14.45 -26.84 -21.25
N ILE A 21 -15.05 -26.50 -20.12
CA ILE A 21 -14.37 -25.83 -19.01
C ILE A 21 -13.54 -26.80 -18.21
N TRP A 22 -13.99 -28.04 -18.06
CA TRP A 22 -13.18 -29.08 -17.50
C TRP A 22 -11.94 -29.34 -18.36
N GLN A 23 -12.10 -29.44 -19.69
CA GLN A 23 -10.97 -29.54 -20.61
C GLN A 23 -10.07 -28.31 -20.55
N TYR A 24 -10.66 -27.13 -20.40
CA TYR A 24 -9.92 -25.89 -20.19
C TYR A 24 -9.09 -25.96 -18.89
N PHE A 25 -9.67 -26.38 -17.78
CA PHE A 25 -8.98 -26.53 -16.49
C PHE A 25 -7.91 -27.61 -16.54
N LEU A 26 -8.17 -28.75 -17.18
CA LEU A 26 -7.15 -29.76 -17.46
C LEU A 26 -6.01 -29.21 -18.33
N ALA A 27 -6.32 -28.36 -19.30
CA ALA A 27 -5.31 -27.65 -20.06
C ALA A 27 -4.53 -26.66 -19.17
N THR A 28 -5.16 -26.02 -18.17
CA THR A 28 -4.46 -25.18 -17.20
C THR A 28 -3.52 -25.97 -16.29
N ASP A 29 -3.87 -27.21 -15.95
CA ASP A 29 -2.98 -28.11 -15.18
C ASP A 29 -1.71 -28.45 -15.97
N ARG A 30 -1.82 -28.47 -17.30
CA ARG A 30 -0.67 -28.67 -18.22
C ARG A 30 -0.01 -27.35 -18.64
N SER A 31 -0.59 -26.22 -18.27
CA SER A 31 -0.08 -24.90 -18.65
C SER A 31 0.99 -24.45 -17.67
N GLN A 32 1.97 -23.74 -18.22
CA GLN A 32 3.05 -23.08 -17.49
C GLN A 32 3.05 -21.60 -17.88
N PHE A 33 3.52 -20.74 -17.00
CA PHE A 33 3.89 -19.39 -17.41
C PHE A 33 5.01 -19.48 -18.44
N GLN A 34 4.86 -18.81 -19.58
CA GLN A 34 5.96 -18.74 -20.51
C GLN A 34 7.04 -17.86 -19.91
N ALA A 35 8.23 -18.43 -19.70
CA ALA A 35 9.39 -17.67 -19.24
C ALA A 35 9.60 -16.48 -20.18
N ALA A 36 9.94 -15.33 -19.60
CA ALA A 36 10.45 -14.24 -20.41
C ALA A 36 11.64 -14.78 -21.23
N PRO A 37 11.70 -14.57 -22.56
CA PRO A 37 12.97 -14.71 -23.25
C PRO A 37 13.95 -13.83 -22.48
N GLY A 38 15.04 -14.41 -21.98
CA GLY A 38 15.88 -13.83 -20.94
C GLY A 38 16.11 -12.34 -21.17
N TYR A 39 16.15 -11.55 -20.08
CA TYR A 39 16.25 -10.09 -20.15
C TYR A 39 17.24 -9.69 -21.24
N GLY A 40 16.77 -8.91 -22.22
CA GLY A 40 17.65 -8.45 -23.28
C GLY A 40 18.88 -7.81 -22.64
N ASN A 41 20.07 -8.12 -23.15
CA ASN A 41 21.39 -7.72 -22.60
C ASN A 41 21.56 -6.21 -22.33
N GLY A 42 20.57 -5.36 -22.61
CA GLY A 42 20.60 -3.91 -22.44
C GLY A 42 19.84 -3.33 -21.24
N TYR A 43 18.97 -4.07 -20.53
CA TYR A 43 18.24 -3.45 -19.41
C TYR A 43 18.99 -3.61 -18.08
N GLN A 44 19.43 -2.47 -17.53
CA GLN A 44 19.98 -2.35 -16.20
C GLN A 44 19.03 -1.49 -15.36
N PRO A 45 18.15 -2.08 -14.52
CA PRO A 45 17.23 -1.29 -13.75
C PRO A 45 17.99 -0.41 -12.76
N THR A 46 17.59 0.84 -12.61
CA THR A 46 18.14 1.69 -11.55
C THR A 46 17.73 1.10 -10.21
N LEU A 47 18.73 0.68 -9.44
CA LEU A 47 18.53 0.13 -8.11
C LEU A 47 18.17 1.26 -7.16
N ASN A 48 16.92 1.25 -6.68
CA ASN A 48 16.41 2.20 -5.69
C ASN A 48 15.68 1.45 -4.58
N SER A 49 15.66 2.06 -3.38
CA SER A 49 14.88 1.49 -2.28
C SER A 49 13.40 1.44 -2.68
N PRO A 50 12.71 0.31 -2.48
CA PRO A 50 11.28 0.21 -2.75
C PRO A 50 10.44 0.95 -1.71
N LEU A 51 11.03 1.32 -0.57
CA LEU A 51 10.33 1.98 0.53
C LEU A 51 9.91 3.40 0.16
N ARG A 52 8.65 3.71 0.40
CA ARG A 52 8.14 5.07 0.43
C ARG A 52 8.45 5.69 1.77
N PHE A 53 8.47 7.03 1.81
CA PHE A 53 8.66 7.77 3.05
C PHE A 53 7.70 7.32 4.17
N ILE A 54 6.42 7.12 3.83
CA ILE A 54 5.37 6.74 4.78
C ILE A 54 5.52 5.30 5.33
N ASP A 55 6.24 4.41 4.64
CA ASP A 55 6.39 3.00 5.04
C ASP A 55 7.14 2.85 6.38
N ARG A 56 7.90 3.88 6.79
CA ARG A 56 8.60 3.98 8.08
C ARG A 56 7.69 4.42 9.23
N HIS A 57 6.44 4.76 8.94
CA HIS A 57 5.48 5.31 9.89
C HIS A 57 4.27 4.40 10.12
N LEU A 58 4.37 3.13 9.73
CA LEU A 58 3.37 2.12 10.04
C LEU A 58 3.18 2.03 11.56
N SER A 59 1.93 1.87 12.01
CA SER A 59 1.62 1.68 13.42
C SER A 59 2.41 0.50 14.02
N PRO A 60 3.03 0.63 15.21
CA PRO A 60 3.75 -0.46 15.89
C PRO A 60 2.91 -1.73 16.10
N GLU A 61 1.59 -1.57 16.23
CA GLU A 61 0.59 -2.63 16.38
C GLU A 61 0.29 -3.36 15.08
N LEU A 62 0.71 -2.82 13.94
CA LEU A 62 0.53 -3.38 12.60
C LEU A 62 1.85 -3.78 11.95
N THR A 63 3.00 -3.43 12.56
CA THR A 63 4.33 -3.85 12.10
C THR A 63 4.46 -5.37 12.06
N LEU A 64 5.07 -5.88 10.99
CA LEU A 64 5.42 -7.29 10.81
C LEU A 64 6.27 -7.76 12.00
N LYS A 65 5.81 -8.79 12.71
CA LYS A 65 6.51 -9.35 13.88
C LYS A 65 7.27 -10.62 13.56
N ARG A 66 6.88 -11.33 12.50
CA ARG A 66 7.44 -12.64 12.18
C ARG A 66 7.12 -13.04 10.75
N VAL A 67 8.06 -13.70 10.09
CA VAL A 67 7.82 -14.46 8.86
C VAL A 67 7.96 -15.94 9.17
N VAL A 68 7.05 -16.76 8.67
CA VAL A 68 7.06 -18.22 8.84
C VAL A 68 7.00 -18.87 7.47
N LEU A 69 8.01 -19.66 7.13
CA LEU A 69 7.99 -20.52 5.94
C LEU A 69 7.02 -21.67 6.17
N VAL A 70 6.11 -21.88 5.22
CA VAL A 70 5.16 -22.98 5.19
C VAL A 70 5.27 -23.66 3.84
N ASP A 71 6.03 -24.74 3.77
CA ASP A 71 6.35 -25.40 2.50
C ASP A 71 5.11 -25.94 1.77
N SER A 72 4.09 -26.35 2.53
CA SER A 72 2.82 -26.85 1.99
C SER A 72 1.86 -25.75 1.56
N LEU A 73 2.15 -24.46 1.78
CA LEU A 73 1.16 -23.38 1.63
C LEU A 73 0.50 -23.33 0.25
N ALA A 74 1.28 -23.47 -0.82
CA ALA A 74 0.74 -23.44 -2.18
C ALA A 74 -0.18 -24.63 -2.46
N HIS A 75 0.21 -25.82 -1.99
CA HIS A 75 -0.61 -27.03 -2.11
C HIS A 75 -1.89 -26.94 -1.27
N ASP A 76 -1.76 -26.47 -0.04
CA ASP A 76 -2.84 -26.24 0.90
C ASP A 76 -3.87 -25.22 0.39
N LEU A 77 -3.39 -24.17 -0.28
CA LEU A 77 -4.25 -23.17 -0.95
C LEU A 77 -5.07 -23.82 -2.07
N ASP A 78 -4.43 -24.61 -2.93
CA ASP A 78 -5.11 -25.28 -4.04
C ASP A 78 -6.12 -26.30 -3.52
N ASP A 79 -5.73 -27.13 -2.54
CA ASP A 79 -6.60 -28.13 -1.92
C ASP A 79 -7.79 -27.52 -1.17
N ALA A 80 -7.65 -26.31 -0.61
CA ALA A 80 -8.75 -25.64 0.07
C ALA A 80 -9.84 -25.17 -0.91
N ILE A 81 -9.46 -24.69 -2.09
CA ILE A 81 -10.39 -24.10 -3.07
C ILE A 81 -10.93 -25.13 -4.06
N ARG A 82 -10.14 -26.15 -4.39
CA ARG A 82 -10.49 -27.15 -5.41
C ARG A 82 -11.87 -27.80 -5.18
N PRO A 83 -12.29 -28.21 -3.96
CA PRO A 83 -13.62 -28.77 -3.73
C PRO A 83 -14.77 -27.79 -4.03
N GLU A 84 -14.58 -26.49 -3.76
CA GLU A 84 -15.60 -25.47 -4.04
C GLU A 84 -15.78 -25.28 -5.53
N PHE A 85 -14.68 -25.26 -6.28
CA PHE A 85 -14.73 -25.26 -7.74
C PHE A 85 -15.46 -26.50 -8.28
N TRP A 86 -15.19 -27.66 -7.70
CA TRP A 86 -15.86 -28.89 -8.11
C TRP A 86 -17.35 -28.86 -7.89
N ASN A 87 -17.78 -28.45 -6.71
CA ASN A 87 -19.19 -28.32 -6.40
C ASN A 87 -19.85 -27.30 -7.33
N PHE A 88 -19.16 -26.18 -7.60
CA PHE A 88 -19.61 -25.20 -8.57
C PHE A 88 -19.87 -25.82 -9.97
N LEU A 89 -18.94 -26.62 -10.50
CA LEU A 89 -19.13 -27.30 -11.79
C LEU A 89 -20.22 -28.37 -11.78
N LYS A 90 -20.52 -28.98 -10.62
CA LYS A 90 -21.60 -29.96 -10.49
C LYS A 90 -22.98 -29.29 -10.41
N ASP A 91 -23.05 -28.14 -9.75
CA ASP A 91 -24.30 -27.49 -9.40
C ASP A 91 -24.78 -26.46 -10.43
N ASN A 92 -23.88 -25.93 -11.26
CA ASN A 92 -24.18 -24.84 -12.20
C ASN A 92 -24.19 -25.32 -13.64
N ASP A 93 -25.29 -25.11 -14.36
CA ASP A 93 -25.44 -25.43 -15.80
C ASP A 93 -24.91 -24.33 -16.73
N ILE A 94 -24.46 -23.22 -16.14
CA ILE A 94 -24.30 -21.96 -16.84
C ILE A 94 -22.89 -21.42 -16.61
N PHE A 95 -22.07 -21.52 -17.64
CA PHE A 95 -20.73 -20.94 -17.65
C PHE A 95 -20.47 -20.25 -18.98
N PRO A 96 -19.58 -19.23 -18.99
CA PRO A 96 -19.18 -18.56 -20.22
C PRO A 96 -18.78 -19.55 -21.30
N PRO A 97 -19.34 -19.43 -22.51
CA PRO A 97 -18.93 -20.26 -23.63
C PRO A 97 -17.44 -20.06 -23.92
N LYS A 98 -16.79 -21.09 -24.49
CA LYS A 98 -15.33 -21.11 -24.74
C LYS A 98 -14.79 -19.86 -25.44
N TYR A 99 -15.59 -19.20 -26.28
CA TYR A 99 -15.18 -17.99 -27.00
C TYR A 99 -15.13 -16.72 -26.11
N GLU A 100 -15.82 -16.72 -24.97
CA GLU A 100 -15.74 -15.67 -23.95
C GLU A 100 -14.59 -15.92 -22.96
N LEU A 101 -14.17 -17.18 -22.82
CA LEU A 101 -12.95 -17.50 -22.11
C LEU A 101 -11.74 -17.00 -22.92
N PRO A 102 -10.76 -16.35 -22.28
CA PRO A 102 -9.60 -15.93 -23.05
C PRO A 102 -8.85 -17.15 -23.66
N ALA A 103 -8.20 -16.97 -24.81
CA ALA A 103 -7.56 -18.10 -25.48
C ALA A 103 -6.35 -18.63 -24.67
N VAL A 104 -6.31 -19.94 -24.39
CA VAL A 104 -5.13 -20.62 -23.84
C VAL A 104 -4.15 -20.88 -24.97
N GLY A 105 -2.92 -20.37 -24.87
CA GLY A 105 -1.84 -20.62 -25.83
C GLY A 105 -1.18 -19.36 -26.40
N ASN A 106 -0.01 -19.58 -27.03
CA ASN A 106 1.01 -18.64 -27.53
C ASN A 106 0.55 -17.22 -27.90
N ARG A 107 0.18 -16.40 -26.90
CA ARG A 107 0.32 -14.95 -27.07
C ARG A 107 1.81 -14.69 -27.14
N SER A 108 2.29 -14.23 -28.29
CA SER A 108 3.67 -13.77 -28.45
C SER A 108 3.96 -12.79 -27.31
N MET A 109 4.84 -13.18 -26.40
CA MET A 109 5.21 -12.33 -25.28
C MET A 109 5.86 -11.08 -25.84
N SER A 110 5.39 -9.91 -25.41
CA SER A 110 6.23 -8.72 -25.53
C SER A 110 7.51 -8.96 -24.74
N SER A 111 8.64 -8.48 -25.27
CA SER A 111 9.93 -8.54 -24.57
C SER A 111 9.78 -8.00 -23.15
N VAL A 112 10.16 -8.82 -22.17
CA VAL A 112 10.15 -8.41 -20.76
C VAL A 112 11.41 -7.61 -20.53
N ASN A 113 11.32 -6.31 -20.79
CA ASN A 113 12.43 -5.39 -20.57
C ASN A 113 12.30 -4.62 -19.25
N GLU A 114 11.16 -4.70 -18.57
CA GLU A 114 10.95 -4.04 -17.27
C GLU A 114 9.90 -4.79 -16.43
N PRO A 115 9.86 -4.58 -15.10
CA PRO A 115 8.89 -5.26 -14.22
C PRO A 115 7.42 -4.97 -14.58
N ARG A 116 7.14 -3.82 -15.19
CA ARG A 116 5.80 -3.50 -15.72
C ARG A 116 5.40 -4.39 -16.90
N SER A 117 6.33 -4.69 -17.81
CA SER A 117 6.10 -5.62 -18.91
C SER A 117 5.90 -7.04 -18.38
N LEU A 118 6.61 -7.43 -17.32
CA LEU A 118 6.38 -8.71 -16.64
C LEU A 118 4.95 -8.79 -16.10
N ARG A 119 4.50 -7.76 -15.37
CA ARG A 119 3.11 -7.67 -14.87
C ARG A 119 2.10 -7.81 -16.01
N ARG A 120 2.32 -7.14 -17.15
CA ARG A 120 1.42 -7.21 -18.31
C ARG A 120 1.36 -8.62 -18.90
N ASN A 121 2.51 -9.28 -19.00
CA ASN A 121 2.61 -10.66 -19.48
C ASN A 121 1.96 -11.66 -18.52
N TYR A 122 2.14 -11.48 -17.20
CA TYR A 122 1.42 -12.25 -16.18
C TYR A 122 -0.09 -12.08 -16.32
N HIS A 123 -0.56 -10.83 -16.40
CA HIS A 123 -1.98 -10.54 -16.50
C HIS A 123 -2.61 -11.09 -17.78
N SER A 124 -1.92 -10.99 -18.93
CA SER A 124 -2.45 -11.47 -20.21
C SER A 124 -2.48 -13.00 -20.33
N GLN A 125 -1.59 -13.70 -19.62
CA GLN A 125 -1.50 -15.16 -19.65
C GLN A 125 -2.32 -15.84 -18.55
N ILE A 126 -2.40 -15.24 -17.37
CA ILE A 126 -2.95 -15.89 -16.17
C ILE A 126 -3.92 -14.98 -15.43
N GLY A 127 -3.52 -13.74 -15.11
CA GLY A 127 -4.31 -12.85 -14.24
C GLY A 127 -5.75 -12.65 -14.71
N ARG A 128 -5.95 -12.30 -15.99
CA ARG A 128 -7.28 -12.09 -16.58
C ARG A 128 -8.21 -13.30 -16.43
N PHE A 129 -7.64 -14.51 -16.50
CA PHE A 129 -8.41 -15.73 -16.35
C PHE A 129 -8.82 -15.97 -14.90
N ALA A 130 -7.87 -15.79 -13.98
CA ALA A 130 -8.11 -15.95 -12.56
C ALA A 130 -9.15 -14.92 -12.04
N GLU A 131 -9.17 -13.71 -12.60
CA GLU A 131 -10.16 -12.66 -12.36
C GLU A 131 -11.59 -13.09 -12.75
N VAL A 132 -11.78 -13.54 -13.99
CA VAL A 132 -13.06 -14.05 -14.50
C VAL A 132 -13.53 -15.22 -13.64
N PHE A 133 -12.62 -16.15 -13.35
CA PHE A 133 -12.91 -17.33 -12.55
C PHE A 133 -13.39 -16.98 -11.14
N ALA A 134 -12.69 -16.07 -10.45
CA ALA A 134 -13.07 -15.67 -9.10
C ALA A 134 -14.39 -14.88 -9.07
N SER A 135 -14.65 -14.04 -10.08
CA SER A 135 -15.93 -13.35 -10.25
C SER A 135 -17.06 -14.34 -10.44
N LYS A 136 -16.85 -15.33 -11.30
CA LYS A 136 -17.85 -16.34 -11.59
C LYS A 136 -18.15 -17.21 -10.38
N LEU A 137 -17.13 -17.60 -9.60
CA LEU A 137 -17.31 -18.46 -8.43
C LEU A 137 -18.04 -17.76 -7.27
N TYR A 138 -17.76 -16.48 -7.02
CA TYR A 138 -18.22 -15.80 -5.79
C TYR A 138 -19.15 -14.60 -5.99
N VAL A 139 -19.28 -14.09 -7.22
CA VAL A 139 -20.11 -12.89 -7.49
C VAL A 139 -21.35 -13.25 -8.28
N HIS A 140 -21.21 -13.98 -9.38
CA HIS A 140 -22.33 -14.30 -10.28
C HIS A 140 -22.38 -15.77 -10.74
N PRO A 141 -22.38 -16.74 -9.80
CA PRO A 141 -22.29 -18.17 -10.12
C PRO A 141 -23.38 -18.68 -11.05
N ASN A 142 -24.57 -18.06 -11.05
CA ASN A 142 -25.71 -18.48 -11.85
C ASN A 142 -25.89 -17.74 -13.19
N GLN A 143 -24.96 -16.86 -13.60
CA GLN A 143 -25.12 -16.02 -14.81
C GLN A 143 -24.21 -16.46 -15.98
N THR A 144 -24.61 -16.33 -17.24
CA THR A 144 -23.77 -16.75 -18.39
C THR A 144 -22.51 -15.90 -18.59
N SER A 145 -22.46 -14.69 -18.02
CA SER A 145 -21.42 -13.69 -18.31
C SER A 145 -20.00 -14.16 -17.95
N GLY A 146 -19.08 -13.97 -18.91
CA GLY A 146 -17.63 -14.11 -18.72
C GLY A 146 -16.94 -12.84 -18.20
N GLU A 147 -17.69 -11.82 -17.80
CA GLU A 147 -17.13 -10.58 -17.30
C GLU A 147 -16.60 -10.72 -15.87
N SER A 148 -15.48 -10.06 -15.63
CA SER A 148 -14.88 -9.98 -14.31
C SER A 148 -15.27 -8.67 -13.63
N VAL A 149 -15.62 -8.76 -12.35
CA VAL A 149 -15.75 -7.61 -11.44
C VAL A 149 -14.39 -7.18 -10.90
N PHE A 150 -13.37 -8.02 -11.05
CA PHE A 150 -12.02 -7.77 -10.57
C PHE A 150 -11.07 -7.44 -11.71
N GLY A 151 -10.04 -6.65 -11.41
CA GLY A 151 -8.93 -6.41 -12.32
C GLY A 151 -7.60 -6.28 -11.59
N LEU A 152 -6.50 -6.43 -12.30
CA LEU A 152 -5.16 -6.14 -11.80
C LEU A 152 -4.64 -4.79 -12.34
N LEU A 153 -4.68 -3.74 -11.51
CA LEU A 153 -4.27 -2.37 -11.90
C LEU A 153 -2.90 -1.97 -11.37
N ASP A 154 -2.23 -1.09 -12.13
CA ASP A 154 -0.98 -0.45 -11.75
C ASP A 154 -1.21 0.45 -10.54
N TYR A 155 -0.47 0.22 -9.46
CA TYR A 155 -0.47 1.11 -8.30
C TYR A 155 0.64 2.16 -8.37
N SER A 156 1.78 1.81 -8.94
CA SER A 156 2.94 2.69 -9.07
C SER A 156 3.51 2.60 -10.47
N THR A 157 3.82 3.75 -11.05
CA THR A 157 4.59 3.86 -12.30
C THR A 157 6.03 4.32 -12.04
N THR A 158 6.42 4.52 -10.78
CA THR A 158 7.61 5.32 -10.44
C THR A 158 8.82 4.53 -10.00
N SER A 159 8.72 3.21 -9.78
CA SER A 159 9.86 2.38 -9.38
C SER A 159 10.33 1.50 -10.54
N GLN A 160 11.56 1.74 -10.99
CA GLN A 160 12.16 1.00 -12.10
C GLN A 160 12.51 -0.45 -11.72
N TYR A 161 12.76 -0.74 -10.44
CA TYR A 161 13.12 -2.09 -9.97
C TYR A 161 11.95 -2.87 -9.36
N LEU A 162 10.87 -2.21 -8.95
CA LEU A 162 9.69 -2.84 -8.38
C LEU A 162 8.45 -2.26 -9.03
N HIS A 163 7.64 -3.10 -9.66
CA HIS A 163 6.34 -2.71 -10.17
C HIS A 163 5.24 -3.27 -9.28
N GLU A 164 4.38 -2.39 -8.79
CA GLU A 164 3.31 -2.74 -7.84
C GLU A 164 1.97 -2.74 -8.56
N ALA A 165 1.19 -3.79 -8.35
CA ALA A 165 -0.19 -3.88 -8.78
C ALA A 165 -1.09 -4.35 -7.62
N ASN A 166 -2.37 -4.02 -7.66
CA ASN A 166 -3.35 -4.59 -6.74
C ASN A 166 -4.47 -5.26 -7.54
N LEU A 167 -5.01 -6.35 -6.99
CA LEU A 167 -6.30 -6.86 -7.41
C LEU A 167 -7.38 -5.95 -6.82
N PHE A 168 -8.20 -5.30 -7.64
CA PHE A 168 -9.21 -4.33 -7.19
C PHE A 168 -10.57 -4.68 -7.78
N ILE A 169 -11.61 -4.02 -7.26
CA ILE A 169 -12.98 -4.12 -7.77
C ILE A 169 -13.16 -3.03 -8.82
N LEU A 170 -13.45 -3.43 -10.06
CA LEU A 170 -13.69 -2.53 -11.19
C LEU A 170 -14.87 -1.61 -10.89
N THR A 171 -14.75 -0.38 -11.38
CA THR A 171 -15.84 0.60 -11.45
C THR A 171 -16.17 0.81 -12.90
N ASP A 172 -17.45 0.83 -13.25
CA ASP A 172 -17.84 1.33 -14.56
C ASP A 172 -17.53 2.83 -14.63
N ALA A 173 -16.95 3.23 -15.76
CA ALA A 173 -16.65 4.62 -16.06
C ALA A 173 -17.91 5.37 -16.54
N SER A 174 -18.97 4.65 -16.88
CA SER A 174 -20.27 5.24 -17.21
C SER A 174 -21.00 5.66 -15.94
N GLU A 175 -21.40 6.94 -15.85
CA GLU A 175 -22.15 7.50 -14.71
C GLU A 175 -23.62 7.01 -14.64
N GLU A 176 -24.00 5.99 -15.41
CA GLU A 176 -25.35 5.44 -15.39
C GLU A 176 -25.49 4.41 -14.25
N ASP A 177 -26.45 4.67 -13.36
CA ASP A 177 -26.69 4.07 -12.04
C ASP A 177 -26.74 2.52 -11.93
N PHE A 178 -26.57 1.77 -13.03
CA PHE A 178 -26.87 0.34 -13.10
C PHE A 178 -25.65 -0.57 -13.31
N GLY A 179 -24.45 -0.02 -13.55
CA GLY A 179 -23.26 -0.77 -13.98
C GLY A 179 -22.07 -0.84 -13.00
N ASP A 180 -22.25 -0.63 -11.69
CA ASP A 180 -21.19 -0.32 -10.68
C ASP A 180 -19.92 -1.22 -10.65
N PHE A 181 -19.92 -2.36 -11.35
CA PHE A 181 -18.88 -3.39 -11.37
C PHE A 181 -18.40 -3.85 -12.75
N ASN A 182 -18.66 -3.09 -13.82
CA ASN A 182 -18.33 -3.49 -15.20
C ASN A 182 -18.97 -4.84 -15.58
N LEU A 183 -20.25 -4.99 -15.20
CA LEU A 183 -21.10 -6.11 -15.58
C LEU A 183 -22.24 -5.59 -16.46
N GLU A 184 -22.67 -6.39 -17.42
CA GLU A 184 -23.93 -6.15 -18.12
C GLU A 184 -25.09 -5.97 -17.12
N LYS A 185 -25.98 -5.01 -17.41
CA LYS A 185 -27.09 -4.63 -16.52
C LYS A 185 -27.90 -5.84 -16.03
N GLU A 186 -28.24 -6.75 -16.93
CA GLU A 186 -29.04 -7.94 -16.60
C GLU A 186 -28.32 -8.89 -15.63
N VAL A 187 -26.99 -8.95 -15.69
CA VAL A 187 -26.14 -9.75 -14.79
C VAL A 187 -26.03 -9.03 -13.45
N ALA A 188 -25.76 -7.72 -13.47
CA ALA A 188 -25.64 -6.89 -12.27
C ALA A 188 -26.91 -6.92 -11.40
N GLU A 189 -28.10 -6.86 -12.02
CA GLU A 189 -29.39 -6.93 -11.32
C GLU A 189 -29.65 -8.29 -10.65
N LYS A 190 -28.97 -9.35 -11.09
CA LYS A 190 -29.10 -10.71 -10.56
C LYS A 190 -28.00 -11.09 -9.55
N VAL A 191 -27.00 -10.23 -9.34
CA VAL A 191 -26.00 -10.43 -8.27
C VAL A 191 -26.69 -10.33 -6.91
N GLU A 192 -26.35 -11.24 -6.00
CA GLU A 192 -26.96 -11.24 -4.66
C GLU A 192 -26.76 -9.88 -3.98
N PRO A 193 -27.81 -9.25 -3.41
CA PRO A 193 -27.71 -7.95 -2.78
C PRO A 193 -26.65 -7.88 -1.67
N SER A 194 -26.46 -8.96 -0.91
CA SER A 194 -25.46 -9.03 0.17
C SER A 194 -24.03 -8.96 -0.39
N THR A 195 -23.76 -9.68 -1.49
CA THR A 195 -22.49 -9.65 -2.21
C THR A 195 -22.24 -8.29 -2.83
N THR A 196 -23.23 -7.70 -3.49
CA THR A 196 -23.17 -6.32 -4.01
C THR A 196 -22.80 -5.31 -2.92
N ALA A 197 -23.45 -5.38 -1.75
CA ALA A 197 -23.16 -4.48 -0.64
C ALA A 197 -21.73 -4.65 -0.09
N LYS A 198 -21.24 -5.90 0.00
CA LYS A 198 -19.86 -6.20 0.41
C LYS A 198 -18.85 -5.66 -0.59
N LEU A 199 -19.09 -5.86 -1.90
CA LEU A 199 -18.22 -5.36 -2.97
C LEU A 199 -18.14 -3.82 -2.94
N LYS A 200 -19.28 -3.13 -2.80
CA LYS A 200 -19.31 -1.66 -2.64
C LYS A 200 -18.52 -1.21 -1.41
N HIS A 201 -18.70 -1.89 -0.28
CA HIS A 201 -17.94 -1.58 0.94
C HIS A 201 -16.42 -1.75 0.75
N LEU A 202 -16.00 -2.87 0.17
CA LEU A 202 -14.60 -3.17 -0.08
C LEU A 202 -13.96 -2.14 -1.01
N ARG A 203 -14.62 -1.84 -2.13
CA ARG A 203 -14.15 -0.84 -3.10
C ARG A 203 -14.02 0.55 -2.48
N ASP A 204 -15.04 0.98 -1.75
CA ASP A 204 -15.07 2.35 -1.21
C ASP A 204 -14.05 2.57 -0.08
N LYS A 205 -13.63 1.49 0.58
CA LYS A 205 -12.77 1.55 1.75
C LYS A 205 -11.29 1.25 1.45
N TYR A 206 -11.01 0.41 0.46
CA TYR A 206 -9.67 -0.11 0.19
C TYR A 206 -9.29 0.05 -1.30
N GLU A 207 -8.01 0.28 -1.59
CA GLU A 207 -7.52 0.42 -2.97
C GLU A 207 -7.33 -0.95 -3.67
N GLY A 208 -7.43 -2.07 -2.93
CA GLY A 208 -7.32 -3.43 -3.47
C GLY A 208 -7.57 -4.53 -2.43
N LEU A 209 -7.71 -5.76 -2.91
CA LEU A 209 -7.98 -6.98 -2.13
C LEU A 209 -6.70 -7.80 -1.85
N ALA A 210 -5.71 -7.68 -2.73
CA ALA A 210 -4.39 -8.31 -2.64
C ALA A 210 -3.33 -7.42 -3.32
N SER A 211 -2.08 -7.54 -2.91
CA SER A 211 -0.96 -6.80 -3.50
C SER A 211 -0.01 -7.73 -4.26
N PHE A 212 0.37 -7.32 -5.47
CA PHE A 212 1.30 -8.01 -6.35
C PHE A 212 2.54 -7.15 -6.57
N HIS A 213 3.71 -7.75 -6.37
CA HIS A 213 5.01 -7.11 -6.43
C HIS A 213 5.85 -7.80 -7.51
N PHE A 214 5.98 -7.13 -8.66
CA PHE A 214 6.73 -7.64 -9.79
C PHE A 214 8.16 -7.08 -9.76
N LEU A 215 9.13 -7.98 -9.80
CA LEU A 215 10.57 -7.69 -9.84
C LEU A 215 11.13 -8.04 -11.21
N PRO A 216 12.29 -7.49 -11.62
CA PRO A 216 12.95 -7.95 -12.84
C PRO A 216 13.56 -9.34 -12.60
N PRO A 217 13.46 -10.32 -13.52
CA PRO A 217 14.13 -11.62 -13.46
C PRO A 217 15.65 -11.45 -13.56
N CYS A 218 16.29 -11.19 -12.44
CA CYS A 218 17.74 -11.06 -12.33
C CYS A 218 18.20 -11.65 -10.98
N PRO A 219 19.50 -11.97 -10.83
CA PRO A 219 20.00 -12.61 -9.60
C PRO A 219 19.71 -11.85 -8.31
N ALA A 220 19.59 -10.53 -8.38
CA ALA A 220 19.23 -9.73 -7.20
C ALA A 220 17.77 -9.93 -6.78
N SER A 221 16.84 -10.12 -7.72
CA SER A 221 15.43 -10.43 -7.43
C SER A 221 15.25 -11.85 -6.94
N GLU A 222 15.97 -12.81 -7.53
CA GLU A 222 15.98 -14.22 -7.08
C GLU A 222 16.41 -14.31 -5.60
N ARG A 223 17.44 -13.54 -5.21
CA ARG A 223 17.84 -13.42 -3.80
C ARG A 223 16.74 -12.81 -2.95
N ILE A 224 16.12 -11.70 -3.39
CA ILE A 224 15.02 -11.07 -2.65
C ILE A 224 13.91 -12.09 -2.38
N ILE A 225 13.47 -12.82 -3.40
CA ILE A 225 12.42 -13.83 -3.28
C ILE A 225 12.89 -14.96 -2.36
N THR A 226 14.07 -15.52 -2.57
CA THR A 226 14.57 -16.65 -1.78
C THR A 226 14.71 -16.31 -0.30
N GLU A 227 15.21 -15.12 0.02
CA GLU A 227 15.53 -14.68 1.38
C GLU A 227 14.35 -14.10 2.16
N VAL A 228 13.15 -13.94 1.57
CA VAL A 228 11.96 -13.38 2.27
C VAL A 228 11.71 -14.07 3.62
N ALA A 229 11.88 -15.39 3.67
CA ALA A 229 11.67 -16.20 4.87
C ALA A 229 12.70 -15.95 5.99
N LEU A 230 13.82 -15.29 5.69
CA LEU A 230 14.90 -15.01 6.63
C LEU A 230 14.75 -13.67 7.35
N PHE A 231 13.67 -12.92 7.08
CA PHE A 231 13.40 -11.63 7.69
C PHE A 231 13.42 -11.69 9.21
N LYS A 232 14.07 -10.70 9.83
CA LYS A 232 14.05 -10.50 11.28
C LYS A 232 13.38 -9.17 11.63
N PRO A 233 12.64 -9.09 12.75
CA PRO A 233 11.96 -7.85 13.14
C PRO A 233 12.90 -6.64 13.29
N GLU A 234 14.17 -6.88 13.63
CA GLU A 234 15.20 -5.85 13.75
C GLU A 234 15.57 -5.22 12.40
N ASP A 235 15.26 -5.90 11.28
CA ASP A 235 15.46 -5.39 9.92
C ASP A 235 14.38 -4.38 9.52
N TRP A 236 13.34 -4.18 10.35
CA TRP A 236 12.27 -3.24 10.07
C TRP A 236 12.76 -1.80 10.22
N LEU A 237 12.70 -1.02 9.13
CA LEU A 237 13.12 0.37 9.17
C LEU A 237 12.02 1.29 9.72
N ALA A 238 12.36 2.01 10.79
CA ALA A 238 11.62 3.15 11.29
C ALA A 238 12.51 4.42 11.25
N SER A 239 11.96 5.58 11.59
CA SER A 239 12.79 6.77 11.80
C SER A 239 13.71 6.57 13.01
N ALA A 240 14.99 6.94 12.86
CA ALA A 240 15.99 6.89 13.93
C ALA A 240 15.95 8.13 14.86
N VAL A 241 15.00 9.04 14.68
CA VAL A 241 14.85 10.21 15.54
C VAL A 241 14.43 9.79 16.95
N GLU A 242 15.23 10.17 17.95
CA GLU A 242 14.86 9.96 19.35
C GLU A 242 14.08 11.17 19.85
N SER A 243 12.82 10.96 20.22
CA SER A 243 11.92 12.03 20.65
C SER A 243 11.05 11.59 21.82
N PRO A 244 10.76 12.48 22.79
CA PRO A 244 9.79 12.20 23.86
C PRO A 244 8.34 12.32 23.39
N ILE A 245 8.11 12.71 22.12
CA ILE A 245 6.78 12.85 21.53
C ILE A 245 6.14 11.47 21.41
N THR A 246 4.97 11.31 22.01
CA THR A 246 4.12 10.13 21.87
C THR A 246 2.81 10.53 21.22
N LEU A 247 2.42 9.85 20.14
CA LEU A 247 1.13 10.08 19.51
C LEU A 247 0.00 9.45 20.34
N PRO A 248 -1.20 10.06 20.36
CA PRO A 248 -2.36 9.44 20.99
C PRO A 248 -2.61 8.05 20.45
N THR A 249 -2.94 7.10 21.34
CA THR A 249 -3.38 5.77 20.91
C THR A 249 -4.77 5.88 20.32
N ARG A 250 -4.94 5.41 19.09
CA ARG A 250 -6.27 5.24 18.50
C ARG A 250 -6.79 3.87 18.91
N MET A 251 -8.03 3.83 19.41
CA MET A 251 -8.77 2.57 19.54
C MET A 251 -9.32 2.20 18.17
N ASP A 252 -8.44 2.00 17.20
CA ASP A 252 -8.85 1.45 15.91
C ASP A 252 -8.98 -0.07 16.09
N CYS A 253 -10.15 -0.62 15.76
CA CYS A 253 -10.36 -2.06 15.78
C CYS A 253 -9.31 -2.70 14.87
N LYS A 254 -8.44 -3.55 15.43
CA LYS A 254 -7.56 -4.38 14.61
C LYS A 254 -8.43 -5.10 13.57
N PRO A 255 -8.07 -5.05 12.28
CA PRO A 255 -8.83 -5.78 11.28
C PRO A 255 -8.86 -7.27 11.65
N LEU A 256 -9.98 -7.93 11.38
CA LEU A 256 -10.20 -9.34 11.71
C LEU A 256 -9.76 -10.21 10.53
N ASP A 257 -9.21 -11.38 10.83
CA ASP A 257 -8.99 -12.44 9.84
C ASP A 257 -10.35 -13.10 9.46
N SER A 258 -10.44 -13.77 8.30
CA SER A 258 -11.69 -14.48 7.96
C SER A 258 -11.96 -15.58 8.99
N PRO A 259 -13.19 -15.72 9.51
CA PRO A 259 -13.54 -16.78 10.44
C PRO A 259 -13.40 -18.18 9.83
N ALA A 260 -13.52 -18.30 8.51
CA ALA A 260 -13.41 -19.57 7.77
C ALA A 260 -12.05 -19.74 7.08
N ALA A 261 -11.02 -19.01 7.52
CA ALA A 261 -9.68 -19.09 6.95
C ALA A 261 -9.10 -20.51 7.07
N TRP A 262 -8.96 -21.21 5.94
CA TRP A 262 -8.31 -22.53 5.85
C TRP A 262 -6.86 -22.51 6.37
N TRP A 263 -6.18 -21.36 6.30
CA TRP A 263 -4.82 -21.13 6.78
C TRP A 263 -4.75 -20.85 8.29
N SER A 264 -5.88 -20.77 9.01
CA SER A 264 -5.91 -20.59 10.47
C SER A 264 -5.13 -21.67 11.22
N ARG A 265 -5.04 -22.88 10.66
CA ARG A 265 -4.21 -23.98 11.17
C ARG A 265 -2.73 -23.62 11.33
N TYR A 266 -2.23 -22.62 10.60
CA TYR A 266 -0.86 -22.14 10.74
C TYR A 266 -0.62 -21.32 12.02
N GLY A 267 -1.67 -20.89 12.72
CA GLY A 267 -1.54 -20.12 13.97
C GLY A 267 -0.82 -20.88 15.10
N SER A 268 -0.74 -22.21 15.00
CA SER A 268 0.03 -23.07 15.91
C SER A 268 1.52 -23.11 15.57
N TYR A 269 1.94 -22.70 14.36
CA TYR A 269 3.33 -22.80 13.93
C TYR A 269 4.20 -21.79 14.70
N GLY A 270 5.16 -22.35 15.44
CA GLY A 270 6.26 -21.61 16.05
C GLY A 270 5.84 -20.56 17.07
N GLN A 271 4.73 -20.76 17.81
CA GLN A 271 4.37 -19.91 18.95
C GLN A 271 5.61 -19.76 19.86
N PRO A 272 6.22 -18.56 19.96
CA PRO A 272 7.30 -18.37 20.91
C PRO A 272 6.73 -18.54 22.32
N GLN A 273 7.26 -19.50 23.07
CA GLN A 273 7.03 -19.55 24.51
C GLN A 273 7.64 -18.28 25.13
N ALA A 274 6.87 -17.70 26.06
CA ALA A 274 7.14 -16.50 26.85
C ALA A 274 7.00 -15.15 26.11
N LYS A 275 5.96 -14.41 26.51
CA LYS A 275 5.95 -12.94 26.42
C LYS A 275 7.14 -12.43 27.23
N VAL A 276 8.23 -12.06 26.59
CA VAL A 276 9.17 -11.12 27.20
C VAL A 276 8.40 -9.81 27.31
N GLN A 277 7.82 -9.58 28.49
CA GLN A 277 7.36 -8.25 28.88
C GLN A 277 8.62 -7.38 28.91
N VAL A 278 8.88 -6.68 27.80
CA VAL A 278 9.79 -5.54 27.83
C VAL A 278 9.06 -4.51 28.69
N GLU A 279 9.44 -4.45 29.97
CA GLU A 279 8.97 -3.40 30.85
C GLU A 279 9.25 -2.05 30.18
N PRO A 280 8.25 -1.17 30.04
CA PRO A 280 8.50 0.17 29.56
C PRO A 280 9.44 0.82 30.57
N LYS A 281 10.72 0.98 30.21
CA LYS A 281 11.68 1.74 31.00
C LYS A 281 10.99 3.06 31.37
N SER A 282 10.77 3.24 32.67
CA SER A 282 9.95 4.33 33.18
C SER A 282 10.44 5.66 32.58
N ALA A 283 9.54 6.42 31.97
CA ALA A 283 9.80 7.73 31.40
C ALA A 283 9.96 8.80 32.49
N ALA A 284 10.74 8.49 33.54
CA ALA A 284 11.15 9.44 34.55
C ALA A 284 12.27 10.30 33.94
N ASN A 285 11.98 11.60 33.82
CA ASN A 285 12.76 12.66 33.17
C ASN A 285 12.67 12.69 31.64
N ARG A 286 11.48 13.05 31.12
CA ARG A 286 11.32 13.51 29.73
C ARG A 286 12.18 14.75 29.49
N LYS A 287 13.39 14.55 28.98
CA LYS A 287 14.19 15.64 28.40
C LYS A 287 13.35 16.28 27.31
N LYS A 288 13.14 17.60 27.35
CA LYS A 288 12.39 18.38 26.34
C LYS A 288 13.18 18.52 25.02
N THR A 289 13.93 17.50 24.66
CA THR A 289 14.89 17.51 23.56
C THR A 289 14.67 16.35 22.62
N VAL A 290 14.95 16.57 21.34
CA VAL A 290 14.91 15.58 20.27
C VAL A 290 16.31 15.44 19.72
N TRP A 291 16.79 14.21 19.53
CA TRP A 291 18.02 13.95 18.80
C TRP A 291 17.71 13.72 17.33
N ILE A 292 18.35 14.51 16.47
CA ILE A 292 18.24 14.41 15.01
C ILE A 292 19.42 13.58 14.52
N PRO A 293 19.18 12.47 13.79
CA PRO A 293 20.26 11.63 13.29
C PRO A 293 21.13 12.36 12.27
N PRO A 294 22.34 11.84 11.96
CA PRO A 294 23.15 12.38 10.88
C PRO A 294 22.44 12.30 9.54
N HIS A 295 22.83 13.18 8.61
CA HIS A 295 22.40 13.03 7.22
C HIS A 295 22.81 11.66 6.70
N CYS A 296 21.87 10.97 6.06
CA CYS A 296 22.23 9.81 5.27
C CYS A 296 23.10 10.31 4.10
N SER A 297 24.42 10.06 4.17
CA SER A 297 25.40 10.49 3.16
C SER A 297 25.30 9.73 1.83
N ARG A 298 24.13 9.14 1.53
CA ARG A 298 23.85 8.32 0.34
C ARG A 298 23.86 9.10 -0.99
N ARG A 299 24.38 10.34 -1.02
CA ARG A 299 24.50 11.12 -2.26
C ARG A 299 25.30 10.39 -3.34
N ASN A 300 26.16 9.41 -3.01
CA ASN A 300 26.99 8.69 -3.97
C ASN A 300 26.95 7.14 -3.86
N ALA A 301 26.09 6.54 -3.03
CA ALA A 301 26.07 5.09 -2.88
C ALA A 301 24.99 4.48 -3.78
N ASN A 302 25.40 3.70 -4.79
CA ASN A 302 24.49 2.81 -5.52
C ASN A 302 23.73 1.96 -4.49
N TYR A 303 22.41 2.14 -4.42
CA TYR A 303 21.60 1.39 -3.47
C TYR A 303 21.74 -0.10 -3.76
N LYS A 304 22.03 -0.88 -2.71
CA LYS A 304 22.04 -2.33 -2.77
C LYS A 304 20.63 -2.82 -2.41
N PRO A 305 19.95 -3.60 -3.26
CA PRO A 305 18.67 -4.20 -2.90
C PRO A 305 18.82 -5.06 -1.63
N GLU A 306 18.05 -4.70 -0.61
CA GLU A 306 17.95 -5.46 0.64
C GLU A 306 16.56 -6.06 0.75
N THR A 307 16.47 -7.37 0.98
CA THR A 307 15.23 -8.15 1.05
C THR A 307 14.22 -7.55 2.04
N SER A 308 14.70 -7.08 3.20
CA SER A 308 13.89 -6.44 4.23
C SER A 308 13.12 -5.22 3.72
N HIS A 309 13.71 -4.41 2.83
CA HIS A 309 13.03 -3.25 2.26
C HIS A 309 11.86 -3.65 1.35
N PHE A 310 12.04 -4.67 0.51
CA PHE A 310 10.98 -5.15 -0.38
C PHE A 310 9.85 -5.81 0.41
N LEU A 311 10.20 -6.58 1.44
CA LEU A 311 9.23 -7.20 2.33
C LEU A 311 8.47 -6.17 3.16
N GLN A 312 9.16 -5.19 3.74
CA GLN A 312 8.52 -4.09 4.47
C GLN A 312 7.56 -3.32 3.55
N ARG A 313 7.98 -3.04 2.30
CA ARG A 313 7.12 -2.40 1.31
C ARG A 313 5.86 -3.22 1.03
N ALA A 314 6.02 -4.53 0.80
CA ALA A 314 4.93 -5.43 0.53
C ALA A 314 3.96 -5.57 1.72
N TRP A 315 4.50 -5.65 2.93
CA TRP A 315 3.72 -5.65 4.16
C TRP A 315 2.95 -4.35 4.38
N CYS A 316 3.59 -3.19 4.22
CA CYS A 316 2.90 -1.89 4.31
C CYS A 316 1.73 -1.82 3.34
N ARG A 317 1.90 -2.29 2.09
CA ARG A 317 0.82 -2.37 1.12
C ARG A 317 -0.30 -3.32 1.51
N ALA A 318 0.03 -4.47 2.08
CA ALA A 318 -0.99 -5.38 2.59
C ALA A 318 -1.77 -4.75 3.75
N VAL A 319 -1.11 -4.02 4.65
CA VAL A 319 -1.77 -3.33 5.78
C VAL A 319 -2.63 -2.16 5.30
N GLU A 320 -2.13 -1.31 4.39
CA GLU A 320 -2.86 -0.18 3.83
C GLU A 320 -4.20 -0.59 3.20
N ASN A 321 -4.21 -1.72 2.51
CA ASN A 321 -5.39 -2.25 1.81
C ASN A 321 -6.20 -3.24 2.65
N ASP A 322 -5.79 -3.49 3.89
CA ASP A 322 -6.33 -4.59 4.70
C ASP A 322 -6.38 -5.93 3.93
N ALA A 323 -5.37 -6.17 3.11
CA ALA A 323 -5.21 -7.38 2.31
C ALA A 323 -4.60 -8.50 3.15
N THR A 324 -5.05 -9.72 2.85
CA THR A 324 -4.50 -10.96 3.42
C THR A 324 -3.38 -11.52 2.56
N PHE A 325 -3.49 -11.39 1.24
CA PHE A 325 -2.56 -12.02 0.31
C PHE A 325 -1.57 -11.00 -0.28
N THR A 326 -0.30 -11.41 -0.31
CA THR A 326 0.81 -10.68 -0.93
C THR A 326 1.55 -11.61 -1.87
N ILE A 327 1.81 -11.17 -3.10
CA ILE A 327 2.51 -11.95 -4.12
C ILE A 327 3.80 -11.22 -4.49
N ILE A 328 4.94 -11.91 -4.49
CA ILE A 328 6.22 -11.38 -4.98
C ILE A 328 6.70 -12.29 -6.11
N HIS A 329 6.83 -11.74 -7.31
CA HIS A 329 7.04 -12.48 -8.56
C HIS A 329 8.13 -11.82 -9.39
N ASP A 330 9.14 -12.57 -9.87
CA ASP A 330 10.19 -12.03 -10.73
C ASP A 330 10.17 -12.55 -12.18
N GLY A 331 9.35 -13.55 -12.49
CA GLY A 331 9.27 -14.15 -13.82
C GLY A 331 9.65 -15.63 -13.80
N ASN A 332 10.59 -15.97 -12.92
CA ASN A 332 11.18 -17.30 -12.78
C ASN A 332 10.87 -17.91 -11.41
N GLN A 333 10.59 -17.07 -10.43
CA GLN A 333 10.28 -17.42 -9.06
C GLN A 333 9.11 -16.57 -8.56
N GLU A 334 8.27 -17.19 -7.74
CA GLU A 334 7.20 -16.53 -7.02
C GLU A 334 7.19 -16.99 -5.55
N ARG A 335 6.77 -16.10 -4.66
CA ARG A 335 6.25 -16.47 -3.33
C ARG A 335 4.88 -15.89 -3.09
N ILE A 336 4.01 -16.71 -2.50
CA ILE A 336 2.71 -16.32 -1.98
C ILE A 336 2.82 -16.13 -0.47
N GLY A 337 2.39 -14.96 0.01
CA GLY A 337 2.33 -14.60 1.42
C GLY A 337 0.89 -14.50 1.91
N ILE A 338 0.63 -14.99 3.13
CA ILE A 338 -0.63 -14.86 3.86
C ILE A 338 -0.38 -14.11 5.17
N ARG A 339 -0.99 -12.95 5.30
CA ARG A 339 -0.94 -12.09 6.48
C ARG A 339 -1.98 -12.52 7.51
N GLN A 340 -1.50 -12.86 8.70
CA GLN A 340 -2.34 -13.05 9.89
C GLN A 340 -2.32 -11.79 10.76
N ARG A 341 -3.50 -11.16 10.92
CA ARG A 341 -3.64 -9.85 11.58
C ARG A 341 -3.50 -9.93 13.09
N SER A 342 -3.96 -11.02 13.70
CA SER A 342 -3.95 -11.18 15.16
C SER A 342 -2.54 -11.14 15.75
N THR A 343 -1.57 -11.74 15.06
CA THR A 343 -0.17 -11.87 15.48
C THR A 343 0.80 -11.00 14.66
N ASN A 344 0.33 -10.35 13.59
CA ASN A 344 1.17 -9.73 12.57
C ASN A 344 2.27 -10.67 12.05
N THR A 345 1.87 -11.91 11.74
CA THR A 345 2.74 -12.90 11.10
C THR A 345 2.47 -12.91 9.60
N LEU A 346 3.52 -13.03 8.78
CA LEU A 346 3.41 -13.38 7.37
C LEU A 346 3.81 -14.85 7.20
N PHE A 347 2.86 -15.70 6.82
CA PHE A 347 3.17 -17.04 6.33
C PHE A 347 3.57 -16.93 4.86
N VAL A 348 4.68 -17.56 4.47
CA VAL A 348 5.14 -17.54 3.07
C VAL A 348 5.27 -18.97 2.55
N SER A 349 4.86 -19.20 1.30
CA SER A 349 5.07 -20.48 0.62
C SER A 349 6.56 -20.77 0.45
N SER A 350 6.89 -22.02 0.10
CA SER A 350 8.12 -22.34 -0.63
C SER A 350 8.23 -21.53 -1.93
N VAL A 351 9.42 -21.48 -2.54
CA VAL A 351 9.60 -20.81 -3.83
C VAL A 351 8.82 -21.59 -4.89
N ILE A 352 7.89 -20.92 -5.54
CA ILE A 352 7.09 -21.46 -6.64
C ILE A 352 7.81 -21.13 -7.94
N SER A 353 7.92 -22.12 -8.84
CA SER A 353 8.38 -21.89 -10.21
C SER A 353 7.16 -21.63 -11.10
N PRO A 354 7.01 -20.41 -11.68
CA PRO A 354 5.94 -20.13 -12.65
C PRO A 354 5.98 -21.04 -13.88
N LEU A 355 7.13 -21.67 -14.14
CA LEU A 355 7.38 -22.52 -15.31
C LEU A 355 6.92 -23.97 -15.10
N GLU A 356 6.47 -24.33 -13.90
CA GLU A 356 5.96 -25.67 -13.62
C GLU A 356 4.50 -25.82 -14.04
N THR A 357 4.13 -27.06 -14.39
CA THR A 357 2.75 -27.44 -14.71
C THR A 357 1.85 -27.22 -13.50
N GLY A 358 0.65 -26.67 -13.73
CA GLY A 358 -0.33 -26.41 -12.68
C GLY A 358 -0.24 -25.02 -12.07
N TYR A 359 0.70 -24.17 -12.52
CA TYR A 359 0.83 -22.79 -12.05
C TYR A 359 -0.44 -21.97 -12.28
N MET A 360 -1.08 -22.11 -13.45
CA MET A 360 -2.33 -21.41 -13.74
C MET A 360 -3.47 -21.86 -12.82
N ARG A 361 -3.57 -23.17 -12.53
CA ARG A 361 -4.52 -23.71 -11.54
C ARG A 361 -4.28 -23.10 -10.16
N LEU A 362 -3.02 -23.04 -9.71
CA LEU A 362 -2.66 -22.42 -8.43
C LEU A 362 -3.15 -20.95 -8.37
N HIS A 363 -3.01 -20.18 -9.46
CA HIS A 363 -3.51 -18.81 -9.49
C HIS A 363 -5.02 -18.68 -9.54
N PHE A 364 -5.74 -19.64 -10.12
CA PHE A 364 -7.21 -19.67 -10.03
C PHE A 364 -7.62 -19.83 -8.57
N SER A 365 -7.00 -20.80 -7.89
CA SER A 365 -7.18 -21.03 -6.45
C SER A 365 -6.79 -19.79 -5.62
N LEU A 366 -5.70 -19.11 -5.98
CA LEU A 366 -5.28 -17.87 -5.32
C LEU A 366 -6.32 -16.75 -5.43
N TYR A 367 -6.78 -16.43 -6.65
CA TYR A 367 -7.75 -15.34 -6.85
C TYR A 367 -9.09 -15.66 -6.19
N ALA A 368 -9.54 -16.91 -6.30
CA ALA A 368 -10.70 -17.40 -5.59
C ALA A 368 -10.56 -17.23 -4.06
N ALA A 369 -9.43 -17.61 -3.48
CA ALA A 369 -9.17 -17.44 -2.06
C ALA A 369 -9.11 -15.96 -1.64
N ILE A 370 -8.53 -15.08 -2.45
CA ILE A 370 -8.50 -13.63 -2.21
C ILE A 370 -9.92 -13.07 -2.10
N VAL A 371 -10.76 -13.37 -3.08
CA VAL A 371 -12.14 -12.85 -3.16
C VAL A 371 -12.98 -13.40 -2.01
N LYS A 372 -12.92 -14.71 -1.77
CA LYS A 372 -13.63 -15.37 -0.67
C LYS A 372 -13.28 -14.73 0.68
N ASP A 373 -11.99 -14.64 0.99
CA ASP A 373 -11.51 -14.08 2.25
C ASP A 373 -11.93 -12.60 2.42
N ALA A 374 -11.91 -11.80 1.35
CA ALA A 374 -12.39 -10.42 1.39
C ALA A 374 -13.90 -10.31 1.65
N LEU A 375 -14.72 -11.15 0.98
CA LEU A 375 -16.17 -11.17 1.17
C LEU A 375 -16.57 -11.69 2.56
N GLU A 376 -15.85 -12.67 3.11
CA GLU A 376 -16.13 -13.24 4.44
C GLU A 376 -15.75 -12.30 5.59
N ARG A 377 -14.65 -11.55 5.46
CA ARG A 377 -14.27 -10.52 6.46
C ARG A 377 -15.16 -9.30 6.43
N THR A 378 -15.80 -9.01 5.31
CA THR A 378 -16.61 -7.81 5.14
C THR A 378 -17.95 -7.95 5.85
N ARG A 379 -18.09 -7.25 6.98
CA ARG A 379 -19.35 -7.11 7.71
C ARG A 379 -20.04 -5.84 7.23
N VAL A 380 -21.09 -6.00 6.43
CA VAL A 380 -21.97 -4.89 6.09
C VAL A 380 -22.98 -4.73 7.23
N PRO A 381 -23.16 -3.53 7.80
CA PRO A 381 -24.24 -3.28 8.74
C PRO A 381 -25.57 -3.64 8.06
N GLY A 382 -26.33 -4.57 8.65
CA GLY A 382 -27.63 -4.94 8.10
C GLY A 382 -28.58 -3.73 8.02
N PRO A 383 -29.56 -3.74 7.10
CA PRO A 383 -30.51 -2.63 6.91
C PRO A 383 -31.38 -2.33 8.15
N GLU A 384 -31.34 -3.16 9.19
CA GLU A 384 -32.24 -3.05 10.36
C GLU A 384 -31.64 -2.30 11.56
N VAL A 385 -30.37 -1.88 11.53
CA VAL A 385 -29.83 -1.02 12.58
C VAL A 385 -29.92 0.42 12.11
N THR A 386 -31.07 1.05 12.38
CA THR A 386 -31.24 2.51 12.41
C THR A 386 -30.42 3.09 13.56
N GLU A 387 -29.10 3.01 13.46
CA GLU A 387 -28.23 3.86 14.24
C GLU A 387 -28.23 5.25 13.60
N ASN A 388 -28.80 6.20 14.34
CA ASN A 388 -28.79 7.65 14.11
C ASN A 388 -27.35 8.22 14.08
N GLY A 389 -26.56 7.80 13.10
CA GLY A 389 -25.15 8.16 12.94
C GLY A 389 -24.84 8.61 11.52
N GLY A 390 -25.68 9.50 10.98
CA GLY A 390 -25.48 10.07 9.64
C GLY A 390 -24.15 10.80 9.49
N ARG A 391 -23.10 10.10 9.04
CA ARG A 391 -21.99 10.72 8.32
C ARG A 391 -22.34 10.75 6.84
N LYS A 392 -23.05 11.82 6.45
CA LYS A 392 -23.16 12.23 5.04
C LYS A 392 -21.74 12.36 4.45
N ARG A 393 -21.43 11.51 3.48
CA ARG A 393 -20.37 11.74 2.49
C ARG A 393 -20.75 13.07 1.80
N LYS A 394 -19.96 14.13 2.00
CA LYS A 394 -20.20 15.40 1.31
C LYS A 394 -19.85 15.20 -0.15
N GLN A 395 -20.88 15.24 -0.98
CA GLN A 395 -20.77 15.45 -2.41
C GLN A 395 -19.99 16.74 -2.66
N VAL A 396 -19.05 16.65 -3.60
CA VAL A 396 -18.23 17.74 -4.10
C VAL A 396 -19.17 18.65 -4.91
N ASP A 397 -19.62 19.75 -4.30
CA ASP A 397 -19.96 21.04 -4.94
C ASP A 397 -20.76 21.89 -3.96
N ALA A 398 -20.04 22.50 -3.02
CA ALA A 398 -20.45 23.74 -2.35
C ALA A 398 -19.24 24.33 -1.62
N LEU A 399 -18.98 25.61 -1.87
CA LEU A 399 -17.96 26.43 -1.20
C LEU A 399 -17.90 26.16 0.32
N PRO A 400 -16.71 25.94 0.90
CA PRO A 400 -16.58 25.52 2.28
C PRO A 400 -16.83 26.68 3.23
N THR A 401 -17.96 26.65 3.95
CA THR A 401 -18.15 27.43 5.16
C THR A 401 -17.18 26.92 6.23
N GLN A 402 -16.23 27.78 6.63
CA GLN A 402 -15.26 27.54 7.70
C GLN A 402 -15.95 27.01 8.97
N ARG A 403 -15.69 25.76 9.34
CA ARG A 403 -16.00 25.27 10.69
C ARG A 403 -14.99 25.86 11.67
N ARG A 404 -15.44 26.85 12.45
CA ARG A 404 -14.73 27.35 13.64
C ARG A 404 -14.39 26.20 14.58
N SER A 405 -13.11 26.01 14.84
CA SER A 405 -12.57 25.19 15.92
C SER A 405 -13.23 25.58 17.25
N LYS A 406 -13.78 24.60 17.97
CA LYS A 406 -14.24 24.77 19.36
C LYS A 406 -12.99 24.84 20.24
N ARG A 407 -12.60 26.07 20.58
CA ARG A 407 -11.67 26.38 21.67
C ARG A 407 -12.22 25.76 22.96
N LEU A 408 -11.48 24.84 23.57
CA LEU A 408 -11.76 24.37 24.93
C LEU A 408 -11.73 25.61 25.83
N LYS A 409 -12.86 25.87 26.48
CA LYS A 409 -13.08 26.98 27.41
C LYS A 409 -12.40 26.62 28.73
N GLY A 410 -11.08 26.75 28.76
CA GLY A 410 -10.24 26.80 29.97
C GLY A 410 -9.62 28.19 30.05
N GLU A 411 -9.67 28.79 31.23
CA GLU A 411 -9.35 30.19 31.50
C GLU A 411 -7.94 30.61 31.06
N ALA A 412 -7.89 31.75 30.38
CA ALA A 412 -6.80 32.70 30.20
C ALA A 412 -5.34 32.19 30.35
N ALA A 413 -4.78 31.74 29.23
CA ALA A 413 -3.39 32.05 28.88
C ALA A 413 -3.39 32.96 27.64
N ALA A 414 -2.60 34.04 27.70
CA ALA A 414 -2.66 35.21 26.84
C ALA A 414 -2.58 34.96 25.32
N GLY A 415 -3.53 35.56 24.61
CA GLY A 415 -3.37 36.35 23.37
C GLY A 415 -2.15 36.20 22.44
N HIS A 416 -1.80 35.01 21.96
CA HIS A 416 -0.97 34.93 20.76
C HIS A 416 -1.83 35.23 19.51
N SER A 417 -1.55 36.32 18.80
CA SER A 417 -2.19 36.60 17.51
C SER A 417 -1.78 35.55 16.47
N LEU A 418 -2.64 35.26 15.49
CA LEU A 418 -2.31 34.38 14.35
C LEU A 418 -1.06 34.86 13.59
N GLU A 419 -0.85 36.18 13.53
CA GLU A 419 0.38 36.78 12.99
C GLU A 419 1.61 36.32 13.78
N SER A 420 1.57 36.35 15.11
CA SER A 420 2.66 35.83 15.95
C SER A 420 2.99 34.37 15.63
N LEU A 421 2.00 33.55 15.24
CA LEU A 421 2.20 32.15 14.94
C LEU A 421 2.90 31.91 13.61
N PHE A 422 2.47 32.60 12.56
CA PHE A 422 3.13 32.49 11.24
C PHE A 422 4.56 33.04 11.29
N ASN A 423 4.79 34.08 12.10
CA ASN A 423 6.13 34.60 12.36
C ASN A 423 7.01 33.51 13.01
N GLU A 424 6.49 32.78 14.00
CA GLU A 424 7.20 31.67 14.65
C GLU A 424 7.52 30.54 13.68
N ILE A 425 6.56 30.15 12.83
CA ILE A 425 6.76 29.13 11.79
C ILE A 425 7.86 29.56 10.82
N ALA A 426 7.85 30.81 10.36
CA ALA A 426 8.82 31.33 9.40
C ALA A 426 10.22 31.54 10.01
N SER A 427 10.29 32.12 11.22
CA SER A 427 11.55 32.59 11.83
C SER A 427 12.25 31.57 12.72
N ARG A 428 11.51 30.67 13.39
CA ARG A 428 12.10 29.69 14.33
C ARG A 428 12.08 28.26 13.79
N GLY A 429 11.09 27.93 12.97
CA GLY A 429 10.81 26.58 12.50
C GLY A 429 11.76 26.06 11.43
N HIS A 430 13.05 25.93 11.73
CA HIS A 430 14.03 25.37 10.77
C HIS A 430 14.11 23.85 10.82
N THR A 431 13.65 23.22 11.90
CA THR A 431 13.49 21.77 12.00
C THR A 431 12.01 21.45 12.05
N LEU A 432 11.55 20.62 11.11
CA LEU A 432 10.19 20.10 11.04
C LEU A 432 10.20 18.61 11.38
N LEU A 433 9.56 18.27 12.49
CA LEU A 433 9.25 16.90 12.86
C LEU A 433 7.95 16.51 12.16
N VAL A 434 7.92 15.39 11.47
CA VAL A 434 6.74 14.91 10.74
C VAL A 434 6.30 13.59 11.32
N SER A 435 5.03 13.51 11.71
CA SER A 435 4.38 12.28 12.16
C SER A 435 3.12 12.03 11.38
N PHE A 436 2.75 10.77 11.25
CA PHE A 436 1.50 10.31 10.68
C PHE A 436 0.67 9.69 11.79
N ASN A 437 -0.59 10.08 11.87
CA ASN A 437 -1.56 9.55 12.81
C ASN A 437 -2.89 9.41 12.08
N PHE A 438 -3.00 8.49 11.12
CA PHE A 438 -4.23 8.17 10.40
C PHE A 438 -4.20 6.81 9.73
N GLY A 439 -5.36 6.17 9.57
CA GLY A 439 -5.47 4.86 8.94
C GLY A 439 -4.54 3.84 9.59
N ALA A 440 -3.73 3.16 8.78
CA ALA A 440 -2.72 2.22 9.25
C ALA A 440 -1.45 2.88 9.86
N TYR A 441 -1.32 4.19 9.74
CA TYR A 441 -0.10 4.92 10.10
C TYR A 441 -0.23 5.57 11.46
N ARG A 442 0.71 5.21 12.34
CA ARG A 442 0.93 5.86 13.61
C ARG A 442 2.43 5.84 13.88
N SER A 443 3.10 6.93 13.54
CA SER A 443 4.56 7.00 13.57
C SER A 443 5.11 6.52 14.92
N PRO A 444 5.98 5.48 14.95
CA PRO A 444 6.67 5.08 16.18
C PRO A 444 7.59 6.18 16.71
N ALA A 445 8.17 6.95 15.80
CA ALA A 445 8.96 8.16 16.02
C ALA A 445 8.69 9.15 14.88
N PRO A 446 8.76 10.47 15.12
CA PRO A 446 8.66 11.47 14.07
C PRO A 446 9.87 11.41 13.13
N SER A 447 9.70 11.67 11.84
CA SER A 447 10.82 11.95 10.94
C SER A 447 11.30 13.38 11.11
N ALA A 448 12.59 13.63 10.92
CA ALA A 448 13.17 14.97 11.07
C ALA A 448 13.57 15.56 9.72
N PHE A 449 12.88 16.64 9.34
CA PHE A 449 13.20 17.41 8.15
C PHE A 449 13.89 18.71 8.52
N LEU A 450 14.92 19.03 7.75
CA LEU A 450 15.69 20.26 7.86
C LEU A 450 15.28 21.22 6.75
N ARG A 451 14.97 22.46 7.12
CA ARG A 451 14.59 23.51 6.17
C ARG A 451 15.74 23.78 5.17
N THR A 452 15.43 23.72 3.88
CA THR A 452 16.36 23.98 2.78
C THR A 452 16.06 25.28 2.05
N LEU A 453 14.78 25.67 1.92
CA LEU A 453 14.34 26.96 1.40
C LEU A 453 13.47 27.71 2.43
N PRO A 454 13.54 29.06 2.47
CA PRO A 454 12.84 29.87 3.48
C PRO A 454 11.32 29.81 3.29
N SER A 455 10.58 30.47 4.17
CA SER A 455 9.16 30.72 3.91
C SER A 455 9.04 31.77 2.81
N CYS A 456 8.10 31.59 1.88
CA CYS A 456 7.70 32.65 0.95
C CYS A 456 6.32 33.24 1.30
N HIS A 457 5.88 33.07 2.56
CA HIS A 457 4.70 33.76 3.07
C HIS A 457 4.81 35.27 2.81
N PRO A 458 3.73 35.96 2.34
CA PRO A 458 3.77 37.36 1.92
C PRO A 458 4.41 38.33 2.92
N ASP A 459 4.25 38.05 4.20
CA ASP A 459 4.74 38.92 5.28
C ASP A 459 6.21 38.62 5.70
N PHE A 460 6.79 37.50 5.26
CA PHE A 460 8.14 37.02 5.64
C PHE A 460 8.97 36.52 4.45
N ILE A 461 8.67 37.03 3.25
CA ILE A 461 9.19 36.47 2.00
C ILE A 461 10.71 36.35 2.04
N SER A 462 11.18 35.11 1.91
CA SER A 462 12.58 34.76 1.68
C SER A 462 13.57 35.35 2.67
N GLN A 463 13.14 35.56 3.93
CA GLN A 463 14.05 36.00 4.97
C GLN A 463 15.20 35.00 5.15
N PRO A 464 16.46 35.46 5.23
CA PRO A 464 17.60 34.59 5.48
C PRO A 464 17.43 33.83 6.80
N PHE A 465 17.88 32.58 6.84
CA PHE A 465 17.87 31.78 8.06
C PHE A 465 19.15 30.95 8.21
N PRO A 466 19.57 30.65 9.45
CA PRO A 466 20.69 29.77 9.69
C PRO A 466 20.32 28.34 9.26
N ARG A 467 21.13 27.74 8.39
CA ARG A 467 20.91 26.35 7.96
C ARG A 467 20.99 25.41 9.16
N PRO A 468 19.92 24.66 9.46
CA PRO A 468 19.93 23.73 10.58
C PRO A 468 20.86 22.56 10.26
N LYS A 469 21.52 22.04 11.30
CA LYS A 469 22.45 20.90 11.23
C LYS A 469 21.75 19.61 11.68
N ALA A 470 22.05 18.51 10.98
CA ALA A 470 21.79 17.13 11.38
C ALA A 470 22.76 16.69 12.49
N ASN A 471 22.62 15.46 13.01
CA ASN A 471 23.43 14.92 14.11
C ASN A 471 23.49 15.86 15.33
N ALA A 472 22.34 16.33 15.77
CA ALA A 472 22.26 17.38 16.78
C ALA A 472 21.08 17.14 17.72
N ILE A 473 21.27 17.47 19.00
CA ILE A 473 20.20 17.55 19.98
C ILE A 473 19.56 18.93 19.87
N ARG A 474 18.23 18.97 19.75
CA ARG A 474 17.44 20.21 19.71
C ARG A 474 16.39 20.23 20.79
N HIS A 475 16.14 21.39 21.37
CA HIS A 475 15.00 21.57 22.25
C HIS A 475 13.70 21.58 21.43
N LEU A 476 12.62 20.98 21.95
CA LEU A 476 11.33 20.89 21.26
C LEU A 476 10.75 22.26 20.90
N SER A 477 10.97 23.29 21.73
CA SER A 477 10.54 24.67 21.41
C SER A 477 11.27 25.31 20.22
N LYS A 478 12.28 24.63 19.66
CA LYS A 478 12.98 25.03 18.43
C LYS A 478 12.58 24.17 17.22
N CYS A 479 11.60 23.29 17.38
CA CYS A 479 11.09 22.42 16.34
C CYS A 479 9.62 22.73 16.04
N LEU A 480 9.23 22.61 14.78
CA LEU A 480 7.83 22.44 14.39
C LEU A 480 7.50 20.95 14.45
N HIS A 481 6.31 20.58 14.90
CA HIS A 481 5.84 19.20 14.75
C HIS A 481 4.55 19.17 13.97
N PHE A 482 4.63 18.64 12.75
CA PHE A 482 3.47 18.40 11.92
C PHE A 482 2.96 16.97 12.15
N ILE A 483 1.68 16.85 12.52
CA ILE A 483 0.98 15.58 12.66
C ILE A 483 -0.03 15.47 11.51
N ALA A 484 0.28 14.63 10.54
CA ALA A 484 -0.64 14.28 9.46
C ALA A 484 -1.84 13.51 10.04
N ASN A 485 -3.04 13.98 9.77
CA ASN A 485 -4.31 13.43 10.27
C ASN A 485 -5.16 12.77 9.18
N GLU A 486 -4.88 13.07 7.90
CA GLU A 486 -5.53 12.45 6.75
C GLU A 486 -4.70 12.64 5.47
N LYS A 487 -4.88 11.74 4.51
CA LYS A 487 -4.46 11.90 3.10
C LYS A 487 -5.57 12.65 2.36
N ILE A 488 -5.27 13.82 1.80
CA ILE A 488 -6.24 14.63 1.04
C ILE A 488 -6.33 14.11 -0.40
N GLY A 489 -5.20 13.77 -0.98
CA GLY A 489 -5.14 13.39 -2.38
C GLY A 489 -3.78 12.90 -2.80
N HIS A 490 -3.76 12.25 -3.95
CA HIS A 490 -2.57 11.75 -4.62
C HIS A 490 -2.56 12.30 -6.03
N GLY A 491 -1.53 13.08 -6.36
CA GLY A 491 -1.35 13.66 -7.69
C GLY A 491 -0.08 13.15 -8.36
N ALA A 492 0.12 13.54 -9.61
CA ALA A 492 1.27 13.12 -10.41
C ALA A 492 2.65 13.48 -9.82
N THR A 493 2.71 14.39 -8.85
CA THR A 493 3.97 14.90 -8.25
C THR A 493 4.15 14.52 -6.79
N GLY A 494 3.14 13.96 -6.13
CA GLY A 494 3.19 13.74 -4.68
C GLY A 494 1.85 13.40 -4.06
N THR A 495 1.91 13.04 -2.79
CA THR A 495 0.74 12.88 -1.92
C THR A 495 0.64 14.10 -1.00
N VAL A 496 -0.58 14.58 -0.82
CA VAL A 496 -0.89 15.75 0.02
C VAL A 496 -1.59 15.28 1.28
N HIS A 497 -1.11 15.71 2.43
CA HIS A 497 -1.63 15.34 3.74
C HIS A 497 -2.11 16.57 4.50
N ARG A 498 -3.32 16.50 5.07
CA ARG A 498 -3.79 17.51 6.03
C ARG A 498 -3.29 17.12 7.41
N GLY A 499 -2.91 18.10 8.20
CA GLY A 499 -2.45 17.86 9.55
C GLY A 499 -2.54 19.08 10.43
N THR A 500 -1.95 18.95 11.62
CA THR A 500 -1.85 20.00 12.62
C THR A 500 -0.38 20.24 12.92
N ILE A 501 0.06 21.50 12.84
CA ILE A 501 1.35 21.93 13.35
C ILE A 501 1.19 22.19 14.84
N GLN A 502 2.05 21.58 15.64
CA GLN A 502 2.22 21.85 17.05
C GLN A 502 3.52 22.62 17.27
N LEU A 503 3.42 23.71 18.03
CA LEU A 503 4.52 24.57 18.43
C LEU A 503 4.61 24.58 19.95
N TRP A 504 5.74 24.12 20.49
CA TRP A 504 5.99 24.22 21.93
C TRP A 504 6.58 25.58 22.26
N THR A 505 5.96 26.30 23.18
CA THR A 505 6.53 27.51 23.76
C THR A 505 7.59 27.14 24.80
N ASP A 506 8.46 28.08 25.15
CA ASP A 506 9.43 27.88 26.23
C ASP A 506 8.74 27.68 27.60
N SER A 507 7.51 28.19 27.76
CA SER A 507 6.64 27.91 28.93
C SER A 507 6.08 26.49 28.95
N GLY A 508 6.25 25.71 27.88
CA GLY A 508 5.74 24.35 27.75
C GLY A 508 4.29 24.25 27.25
N ALA A 509 3.65 25.38 26.94
CA ALA A 509 2.35 25.38 26.26
C ALA A 509 2.51 24.93 24.80
N THR A 510 1.45 24.38 24.23
CA THR A 510 1.38 23.99 22.81
C THR A 510 0.40 24.89 22.08
N VAL A 511 0.84 25.47 20.97
CA VAL A 511 -0.02 26.19 20.02
C VAL A 511 -0.22 25.31 18.80
N GLU A 512 -1.46 25.18 18.35
CA GLU A 512 -1.85 24.30 17.24
C GLU A 512 -2.41 25.11 16.07
N GLU A 513 -2.05 24.73 14.85
CA GLU A 513 -2.61 25.31 13.61
C GLU A 513 -2.80 24.24 12.55
N ASN A 514 -3.85 24.37 11.73
CA ASN A 514 -4.05 23.46 10.62
C ASN A 514 -3.10 23.79 9.48
N ALA A 515 -2.46 22.77 8.91
CA ALA A 515 -1.58 22.93 7.77
C ALA A 515 -1.71 21.75 6.81
N VAL A 516 -1.03 21.85 5.69
CA VAL A 516 -0.95 20.83 4.67
C VAL A 516 0.51 20.59 4.36
N ILE A 517 0.93 19.33 4.24
CA ILE A 517 2.26 18.98 3.74
C ILE A 517 2.11 18.21 2.43
N LYS A 518 2.91 18.56 1.43
CA LYS A 518 3.04 17.82 0.18
C LYS A 518 4.35 17.05 0.19
N ILE A 519 4.27 15.74 0.02
CA ILE A 519 5.41 14.82 0.02
C ILE A 519 5.46 14.14 -1.36
N PRO A 520 6.58 14.22 -2.10
CA PRO A 520 6.69 13.66 -3.44
C PRO A 520 6.61 12.13 -3.43
N LEU A 521 6.28 11.56 -4.59
CA LEU A 521 6.29 10.12 -4.78
C LEU A 521 7.72 9.63 -4.97
N GLY A 522 8.10 8.60 -4.22
CA GLY A 522 9.43 7.98 -4.26
C GLY A 522 10.48 8.67 -3.39
N THR A 523 11.60 7.97 -3.18
CA THR A 523 12.79 8.50 -2.49
C THR A 523 13.74 9.17 -3.48
N ILE A 524 14.44 10.21 -3.04
CA ILE A 524 15.56 10.80 -3.81
C ILE A 524 16.76 9.86 -3.72
N CYS A 525 16.81 8.89 -4.61
CA CYS A 525 18.03 8.15 -4.90
C CYS A 525 18.02 8.06 -6.43
N THR A 526 18.72 8.89 -7.20
CA THR A 526 20.17 9.12 -7.22
C THR A 526 20.48 10.48 -7.89
N PRO A 527 21.65 11.10 -7.64
CA PRO A 527 22.14 12.25 -8.41
C PRO A 527 22.74 11.88 -9.77
N SER A 528 22.87 10.59 -10.08
CA SER A 528 23.38 10.13 -11.37
C SER A 528 22.30 10.30 -12.43
N GLY A 529 22.22 11.50 -12.99
CA GLY A 529 21.35 11.93 -14.08
C GLY A 529 21.58 11.19 -15.41
N HIS A 530 21.51 9.87 -15.41
CA HIS A 530 21.29 9.08 -16.61
C HIS A 530 19.88 8.51 -16.58
N LEU A 531 18.91 9.40 -16.80
CA LEU A 531 17.59 9.01 -17.27
C LEU A 531 17.65 9.06 -18.80
N SER A 532 17.47 7.91 -19.42
CA SER A 532 17.33 7.78 -20.87
C SER A 532 16.05 8.42 -21.43
N ASP A 533 15.20 8.97 -20.55
CA ASP A 533 14.06 9.81 -20.89
C ASP A 533 14.17 11.14 -20.11
N ASN A 534 14.21 12.27 -20.82
CA ASN A 534 14.40 13.66 -20.35
C ASN A 534 13.41 14.19 -19.27
N LYS A 535 13.12 13.46 -18.20
CA LYS A 535 12.23 13.88 -17.12
C LYS A 535 12.97 13.86 -15.79
N GLU A 536 13.31 15.02 -15.26
CA GLU A 536 13.94 15.16 -13.95
C GLU A 536 13.19 14.39 -12.85
N PRO A 537 13.88 13.78 -11.87
CA PRO A 537 13.26 13.09 -10.75
C PRO A 537 12.20 13.97 -10.06
N TYR A 538 11.06 13.38 -9.66
CA TYR A 538 9.92 14.11 -9.09
C TYR A 538 10.26 15.01 -7.90
N ALA A 539 11.33 14.71 -7.17
CA ALA A 539 11.78 15.51 -6.06
C ALA A 539 12.40 16.88 -6.44
N TYR A 540 12.89 17.04 -7.67
CA TYR A 540 13.34 18.35 -8.18
C TYR A 540 12.15 19.30 -8.42
N ARG A 541 10.95 18.77 -8.60
CA ARG A 541 9.74 19.57 -8.83
C ARG A 541 9.25 20.33 -7.60
N VAL A 542 9.59 19.88 -6.39
CA VAL A 542 9.17 20.58 -5.16
C VAL A 542 9.89 21.93 -5.02
N PRO A 543 11.22 22.03 -5.17
CA PRO A 543 11.91 23.32 -5.28
C PRO A 543 11.40 24.20 -6.43
N GLU A 544 11.12 23.64 -7.61
CA GLU A 544 10.56 24.41 -8.74
C GLU A 544 9.18 24.98 -8.42
N GLU A 545 8.30 24.17 -7.83
CA GLU A 545 6.98 24.59 -7.38
C GLU A 545 7.09 25.69 -6.32
N TYR A 546 8.01 25.56 -5.37
CA TYR A 546 8.32 26.61 -4.40
C TYR A 546 8.71 27.93 -5.08
N HIS A 547 9.59 27.91 -6.08
CA HIS A 547 10.03 29.13 -6.77
C HIS A 547 8.91 29.83 -7.54
N LYS A 548 7.89 29.08 -8.00
CA LYS A 548 6.67 29.68 -8.58
C LYS A 548 5.91 30.48 -7.52
N TYR A 549 5.68 29.90 -6.34
CA TYR A 549 5.05 30.62 -5.23
C TYR A 549 5.88 31.83 -4.80
N GLU A 550 7.19 31.67 -4.66
CA GLU A 550 8.10 32.76 -4.31
C GLU A 550 8.02 33.93 -5.31
N THR A 551 8.00 33.63 -6.61
CA THR A 551 7.86 34.64 -7.67
C THR A 551 6.53 35.38 -7.58
N ILE A 552 5.44 34.64 -7.36
CA ILE A 552 4.09 35.21 -7.21
C ILE A 552 4.02 36.16 -6.01
N PHE A 553 4.55 35.74 -4.86
CA PHE A 553 4.55 36.55 -3.64
C PHE A 553 5.47 37.76 -3.75
N LYS A 554 6.65 37.63 -4.38
CA LYS A 554 7.53 38.78 -4.70
C LYS A 554 6.88 39.78 -5.66
N GLY A 555 5.95 39.32 -6.51
CA GLY A 555 5.11 40.17 -7.35
C GLY A 555 4.02 40.95 -6.61
N GLY A 556 3.90 40.81 -5.28
CA GLY A 556 2.95 41.56 -4.46
C GLY A 556 1.57 40.90 -4.30
N VAL A 557 1.36 39.69 -4.83
CA VAL A 557 0.12 38.94 -4.65
C VAL A 557 0.01 38.48 -3.19
N LYS A 558 -1.07 38.82 -2.49
CA LYS A 558 -1.26 38.44 -1.08
C LYS A 558 -2.38 37.42 -0.82
N PHE A 559 -3.32 37.29 -1.76
CA PHE A 559 -4.55 36.51 -1.60
C PHE A 559 -4.78 35.57 -2.79
N GLY A 560 -5.61 34.53 -2.60
CA GLY A 560 -5.96 33.58 -3.64
C GLY A 560 -4.88 32.54 -3.99
N VAL A 561 -3.74 32.58 -3.30
CA VAL A 561 -2.59 31.69 -3.51
C VAL A 561 -2.23 30.99 -2.19
N PRO A 562 -1.99 29.67 -2.20
CA PRO A 562 -1.52 28.95 -1.02
C PRO A 562 -0.24 29.55 -0.45
N LYS A 563 -0.25 29.83 0.86
CA LYS A 563 0.91 30.35 1.58
C LYS A 563 1.86 29.20 1.90
N VAL A 564 3.13 29.35 1.51
CA VAL A 564 4.15 28.31 1.70
C VAL A 564 5.08 28.67 2.85
N HIS A 565 5.15 27.78 3.83
CA HIS A 565 5.93 27.94 5.04
C HIS A 565 7.36 27.47 4.89
N GLY A 566 7.68 26.69 3.86
CA GLY A 566 9.05 26.45 3.39
C GLY A 566 9.24 25.10 2.70
N VAL A 567 10.46 24.85 2.23
CA VAL A 567 10.88 23.53 1.74
C VAL A 567 11.77 22.88 2.78
N PHE A 568 11.50 21.61 3.06
CA PHE A 568 12.19 20.84 4.08
C PHE A 568 12.68 19.52 3.50
N GLN A 569 13.83 19.03 3.97
CA GLN A 569 14.42 17.77 3.53
C GLN A 569 14.64 16.82 4.72
N ASP A 570 14.08 15.62 4.64
CA ASP A 570 14.28 14.57 5.63
C ASP A 570 15.76 14.16 5.71
N VAL A 571 16.29 14.06 6.93
CA VAL A 571 17.71 13.76 7.13
C VAL A 571 18.08 12.32 6.79
N GLU A 572 17.14 11.38 6.87
CA GLU A 572 17.39 9.94 6.76
C GLU A 572 17.13 9.42 5.34
N THR A 573 16.08 9.90 4.68
CA THR A 573 15.66 9.47 3.33
C THR A 573 16.04 10.48 2.25
N GLY A 574 16.34 11.73 2.63
CA GLY A 574 16.52 12.82 1.69
C GLY A 574 15.22 13.30 1.04
N THR A 575 14.05 12.78 1.43
CA THR A 575 12.74 13.20 0.91
C THR A 575 12.54 14.69 1.11
N VAL A 576 12.17 15.42 0.06
CA VAL A 576 11.93 16.87 0.10
C VAL A 576 10.43 17.14 0.15
N ALA A 577 9.95 17.84 1.17
CA ALA A 577 8.55 18.18 1.37
C ALA A 577 8.31 19.69 1.30
N LEU A 578 7.10 20.06 0.87
CA LEU A 578 6.58 21.43 0.87
C LEU A 578 5.55 21.57 1.99
N LEU A 579 5.73 22.53 2.89
CA LEU A 579 4.78 22.87 3.96
C LEU A 579 4.06 24.18 3.66
#